data_AF-G4TWH2-F1
#
_entry.id   AF-G4TWH2-F1
#
_cell.length_a   1.000
_cell.length_b   1.000
_cell.length_c   1.000
_cell.angle_alpha   90.00
_cell.angle_beta   90.00
_cell.angle_gamma   90.00
#
_symmetry.space_group_name_H-M   'P 1'
#
loop_
_entity.id
_entity.type
_entity.pdbx_description
1 polymer ?
#
loop_
_entity_poly.entity_id
_entity_poly.type
_entity_poly.pdbx_seq_one_letter_code
_entity_poly.pdbx_strand_id
1 'polypeptide(L)'
;MPEIEITYSLERMTRLESLQLPSVKIERDDPPSLQVLTSITSLTCSLGQYPRLCPLIQAPQLAALKLILQEERSEDISTFSPGDFEDLPINELISTLIIVVPLGTPDDIGISPDSEAQEEHKFIEGFQHFRAVSRLELEGRTLPRFLQILSTDHTSLIKLEHLVISNRDVEEGVLTCFLSTYYAIRQKTISLSFEHCTNLDEEAVQRLHEKASRSDN
;
A
#
# COMPACT_ATOMS: atom_id res chain seq x y z
N MET A 1 -23.25 -6.51 8.08
CA MET A 1 -22.25 -5.84 8.94
C MET A 1 -22.90 -4.59 9.50
N PRO A 2 -22.53 -4.07 10.67
CA PRO A 2 -23.07 -2.79 11.12
C PRO A 2 -22.57 -1.69 10.18
N GLU A 3 -23.50 -1.03 9.51
CA GLU A 3 -23.28 0.22 8.79
C GLU A 3 -23.17 1.31 9.84
N ILE A 4 -22.02 2.00 9.90
CA ILE A 4 -21.81 3.09 10.85
C ILE A 4 -21.69 4.38 10.05
N GLU A 5 -22.61 5.30 10.30
CA GLU A 5 -22.60 6.66 9.76
C GLU A 5 -21.52 7.48 10.51
N ILE A 6 -20.24 7.27 10.18
CA ILE A 6 -19.08 7.80 10.92
C ILE A 6 -18.75 9.26 10.55
N THR A 7 -19.20 9.73 9.39
CA THR A 7 -18.77 10.98 8.75
C THR A 7 -18.96 12.21 9.64
N TYR A 8 -20.14 12.42 10.23
CA TYR A 8 -20.41 13.61 11.06
C TYR A 8 -19.65 13.63 12.40
N SER A 9 -19.22 12.46 12.89
CA SER A 9 -18.55 12.36 14.19
C SER A 9 -17.05 12.61 14.09
N LEU A 10 -16.41 12.24 12.97
CA LEU A 10 -14.97 12.45 12.77
C LEU A 10 -14.61 13.92 12.64
N GLU A 11 -15.41 14.72 11.94
CA GLU A 11 -15.15 16.15 11.68
C GLU A 11 -14.96 16.97 12.98
N ARG A 12 -15.55 16.52 14.10
CA ARG A 12 -15.44 17.17 15.42
C ARG A 12 -14.21 16.76 16.22
N MET A 13 -13.46 15.75 15.77
CA MET A 13 -12.31 15.20 16.49
C MET A 13 -10.99 15.86 16.05
N THR A 14 -10.89 17.18 16.20
CA THR A 14 -9.74 17.98 15.73
C THR A 14 -8.38 17.62 16.35
N ARG A 15 -8.39 16.91 17.49
CA ARG A 15 -7.20 16.41 18.21
C ARG A 15 -6.91 14.93 17.95
N LEU A 16 -7.60 14.30 17.02
CA LEU A 16 -7.39 12.89 16.71
C LEU A 16 -6.03 12.72 16.03
N GLU A 17 -5.14 11.95 16.66
CA GLU A 17 -3.79 11.68 16.15
C GLU A 17 -3.71 10.34 15.38
N SER A 18 -4.50 9.36 15.80
CA SER A 18 -4.56 8.03 15.17
C SER A 18 -6.00 7.64 14.88
N LEU A 19 -6.26 7.24 13.63
CA LEU A 19 -7.56 6.75 13.19
C LEU A 19 -7.39 5.33 12.63
N GLN A 20 -8.17 4.38 13.15
CA GLN A 20 -8.17 3.00 12.68
C GLN A 20 -9.58 2.58 12.31
N LEU A 21 -9.80 2.35 11.02
CA LEU A 21 -11.07 1.92 10.44
C LEU A 21 -10.88 0.69 9.54
N PRO A 22 -10.30 -0.42 10.05
CA PRO A 22 -10.27 -1.66 9.28
C PRO A 22 -11.71 -2.18 9.11
N SER A 23 -12.10 -2.59 7.90
CA SER A 23 -13.40 -3.22 7.64
C SER A 23 -14.64 -2.34 7.85
N VAL A 24 -14.50 -1.02 7.83
CA VAL A 24 -15.66 -0.11 8.00
C VAL A 24 -16.01 0.55 6.68
N LYS A 25 -17.11 0.14 6.04
CA LYS A 25 -17.58 0.79 4.81
C LYS A 25 -18.00 2.23 5.12
N ILE A 26 -17.32 3.18 4.48
CA ILE A 26 -17.66 4.60 4.55
C ILE A 26 -18.44 4.93 3.29
N GLU A 27 -19.75 5.03 3.43
CA GLU A 27 -20.63 5.55 2.38
C GLU A 27 -20.72 7.07 2.51
N ARG A 28 -20.69 7.76 1.37
CA ARG A 28 -20.64 9.20 1.35
C ARG A 28 -21.46 9.74 0.20
N ASP A 29 -22.54 10.44 0.53
CA ASP A 29 -23.42 11.07 -0.45
C ASP A 29 -23.01 12.51 -0.76
N ASP A 30 -22.26 13.19 0.13
CA ASP A 30 -21.90 14.61 0.01
C ASP A 30 -20.40 14.90 0.23
N PRO A 31 -19.81 15.90 -0.46
CA PRO A 31 -18.44 16.33 -0.22
C PRO A 31 -18.23 16.89 1.21
N PRO A 32 -17.01 16.78 1.77
CA PRO A 32 -16.76 17.19 3.16
C PRO A 32 -17.10 18.63 3.45
N SER A 33 -17.81 18.83 4.56
CA SER A 33 -17.82 20.12 5.23
C SER A 33 -16.37 20.39 5.68
N LEU A 34 -15.92 21.64 5.56
CA LEU A 34 -14.52 22.10 5.68
C LEU A 34 -13.80 21.82 7.04
N GLN A 35 -14.34 20.96 7.90
CA GLN A 35 -13.67 20.54 9.13
C GLN A 35 -12.73 19.37 8.87
N VAL A 36 -11.45 19.74 8.80
CA VAL A 36 -10.37 18.87 8.41
C VAL A 36 -9.66 18.29 9.64
N LEU A 37 -9.37 16.99 9.59
CA LEU A 37 -8.56 16.29 10.59
C LEU A 37 -7.08 16.64 10.40
N THR A 38 -6.65 17.74 11.03
CA THR A 38 -5.31 18.30 10.86
C THR A 38 -4.23 17.67 11.75
N SER A 39 -4.62 17.00 12.83
CA SER A 39 -3.71 16.40 13.81
C SER A 39 -3.36 14.93 13.56
N ILE A 40 -3.93 14.30 12.52
CA ILE A 40 -3.70 12.87 12.27
C ILE A 40 -2.25 12.64 11.82
N THR A 41 -1.57 11.74 12.51
CA THR A 41 -0.20 11.29 12.18
C THR A 41 -0.16 9.84 11.69
N SER A 42 -1.20 9.06 12.01
CA SER A 42 -1.33 7.65 11.63
C SER A 42 -2.76 7.31 11.20
N LEU A 43 -2.90 6.72 10.02
CA LEU A 43 -4.17 6.22 9.47
C LEU A 43 -4.07 4.74 9.17
N THR A 44 -5.02 3.95 9.65
CA THR A 44 -5.25 2.56 9.23
C THR A 44 -6.63 2.44 8.62
N CYS A 45 -6.72 2.06 7.35
CA CYS A 45 -8.02 1.84 6.68
C CYS A 45 -7.91 0.77 5.59
N SER A 46 -9.05 0.34 5.06
CA SER A 46 -9.05 -0.49 3.86
C SER A 46 -8.55 0.31 2.66
N LEU A 47 -7.88 -0.36 1.72
CA LEU A 47 -7.29 0.30 0.54
C LEU A 47 -8.34 1.05 -0.30
N GLY A 48 -9.50 0.45 -0.56
CA GLY A 48 -10.60 1.09 -1.31
C GLY A 48 -11.28 2.26 -0.58
N GLN A 49 -11.04 2.44 0.71
CA GLN A 49 -11.62 3.52 1.51
C GLN A 49 -10.72 4.74 1.58
N TYR A 50 -9.42 4.57 1.31
CA TYR A 50 -8.45 5.65 1.39
C TYR A 50 -8.84 6.87 0.52
N PRO A 51 -9.30 6.72 -0.73
CA PRO A 51 -9.74 7.86 -1.53
C PRO A 51 -10.87 8.68 -0.91
N ARG A 52 -11.79 8.03 -0.20
CA ARG A 52 -12.92 8.70 0.47
C ARG A 52 -12.48 9.43 1.75
N LEU A 53 -11.45 8.91 2.41
CA LEU A 53 -10.88 9.47 3.63
C LEU A 53 -9.86 10.57 3.37
N CYS A 54 -9.07 10.46 2.30
CA CYS A 54 -7.98 11.39 2.00
C CYS A 54 -8.43 12.87 1.99
N PRO A 55 -9.58 13.25 1.41
CA PRO A 55 -10.07 14.63 1.44
C PRO A 55 -10.41 15.17 2.85
N LEU A 56 -10.75 14.29 3.80
CA LEU A 56 -11.01 14.67 5.21
C LEU A 56 -9.72 14.93 5.99
N ILE A 57 -8.60 14.48 5.44
CA ILE A 57 -7.30 14.44 6.08
C ILE A 57 -6.38 15.36 5.30
N GLN A 58 -6.53 16.69 5.46
CA GLN A 58 -5.40 17.60 5.24
C GLN A 58 -4.54 17.54 6.50
N ALA A 59 -3.91 16.39 6.71
CA ALA A 59 -2.96 16.21 7.76
C ALA A 59 -1.57 16.45 7.16
N PRO A 60 -1.01 17.68 7.30
CA PRO A 60 0.37 17.94 6.93
C PRO A 60 1.38 17.05 7.69
N GLN A 61 0.89 16.25 8.65
CA GLN A 61 1.66 15.42 9.56
C GLN A 61 1.43 13.92 9.36
N LEU A 62 0.61 13.48 8.39
CA LEU A 62 0.38 12.06 8.13
C LEU A 62 1.65 11.44 7.52
N ALA A 63 2.53 10.96 8.38
CA ALA A 63 3.81 10.35 8.00
C ALA A 63 3.69 8.84 7.78
N ALA A 64 2.73 8.19 8.45
CA ALA A 64 2.53 6.74 8.40
C ALA A 64 1.09 6.39 7.98
N LEU A 65 0.97 5.62 6.90
CA LEU A 65 -0.29 5.12 6.38
C LEU A 65 -0.26 3.59 6.32
N LYS A 66 -1.27 2.94 6.93
CA LYS A 66 -1.46 1.49 6.87
C LYS A 66 -2.73 1.17 6.06
N LEU A 67 -2.55 0.56 4.90
CA LEU A 67 -3.62 0.15 4.00
C LEU A 67 -3.81 -1.36 4.09
N ILE A 68 -5.03 -1.78 4.37
CA ILE A 68 -5.38 -3.20 4.46
C ILE A 68 -6.13 -3.57 3.19
N LEU A 69 -5.63 -4.55 2.45
CA LEU A 69 -6.37 -5.17 1.36
C LEU A 69 -7.36 -6.15 1.97
N GLN A 70 -8.63 -5.80 2.00
CA GLN A 70 -9.67 -6.72 2.43
C GLN A 70 -10.51 -7.10 1.21
N GLU A 71 -10.87 -8.38 1.09
CA GLU A 71 -12.00 -8.78 0.25
C GLU A 71 -13.27 -8.17 0.87
N GLU A 72 -13.67 -7.01 0.37
CA GLU A 72 -15.06 -6.62 0.44
C GLU A 72 -15.82 -7.61 -0.46
N ARG A 73 -16.82 -8.30 0.08
CA ARG A 73 -17.50 -9.45 -0.56
C ARG A 73 -17.83 -9.15 -2.02
N SER A 74 -17.32 -10.01 -2.92
CA SER A 74 -17.72 -10.42 -4.28
C SER A 74 -18.60 -9.51 -5.18
N GLU A 75 -19.57 -8.78 -4.64
CA GLU A 75 -20.49 -7.93 -5.40
C GLU A 75 -20.05 -6.46 -5.42
N ASP A 76 -19.17 -6.05 -4.49
CA ASP A 76 -18.58 -4.70 -4.42
C ASP A 76 -17.13 -4.66 -5.00
N ILE A 77 -16.63 -5.77 -5.59
CA ILE A 77 -15.25 -5.89 -6.16
C ILE A 77 -15.08 -5.07 -7.46
N SER A 78 -15.95 -4.09 -7.72
CA SER A 78 -15.59 -3.00 -8.61
C SER A 78 -14.66 -2.03 -7.88
N THR A 79 -13.42 -2.49 -7.74
CA THR A 79 -12.21 -1.81 -8.20
C THR A 79 -11.86 -0.45 -7.58
N PHE A 80 -10.57 -0.28 -7.28
CA PHE A 80 -9.88 0.97 -7.62
C PHE A 80 -10.48 1.51 -8.93
N SER A 81 -11.30 2.55 -8.89
CA SER A 81 -11.52 3.30 -10.11
C SER A 81 -10.27 4.17 -10.26
N PRO A 82 -9.58 4.14 -11.41
CA PRO A 82 -8.49 5.08 -11.72
C PRO A 82 -8.82 6.52 -11.30
N GLY A 83 -10.07 6.92 -11.57
CA GLY A 83 -10.64 8.21 -11.21
C GLY A 83 -10.72 8.52 -9.71
N ASP A 84 -10.67 7.53 -8.82
CA ASP A 84 -10.72 7.75 -7.37
C ASP A 84 -9.46 8.47 -6.85
N PHE A 85 -8.34 8.32 -7.57
CA PHE A 85 -7.06 8.95 -7.23
C PHE A 85 -6.65 10.06 -8.19
N GLU A 86 -7.25 10.15 -9.38
CA GLU A 86 -6.94 11.18 -10.38
C GLU A 86 -7.11 12.61 -9.82
N ASP A 87 -8.12 12.82 -8.98
CA ASP A 87 -8.41 14.12 -8.37
C ASP A 87 -7.76 14.32 -6.99
N LEU A 88 -7.03 13.33 -6.48
CA LEU A 88 -6.36 13.45 -5.18
C LEU A 88 -5.01 14.14 -5.35
N PRO A 89 -4.73 15.23 -4.59
CA PRO A 89 -3.42 15.86 -4.64
C PRO A 89 -2.35 14.85 -4.24
N ILE A 90 -1.23 14.80 -4.97
CA ILE A 90 -0.09 13.95 -4.63
C ILE A 90 0.29 14.18 -3.16
N ASN A 91 0.32 13.10 -2.38
CA ASN A 91 0.69 13.21 -0.98
C ASN A 91 2.21 13.19 -0.84
N GLU A 92 2.79 14.36 -0.55
CA GLU A 92 4.23 14.53 -0.39
C GLU A 92 4.75 14.23 1.03
N LEU A 93 3.85 13.83 1.94
CA LEU A 93 4.14 13.77 3.38
C LEU A 93 4.21 12.34 3.91
N ILE A 94 3.48 11.42 3.28
CA ILE A 94 3.52 10.00 3.64
C ILE A 94 4.89 9.44 3.26
N SER A 95 5.76 9.28 4.26
CA SER A 95 7.08 8.67 4.11
C SER A 95 7.04 7.17 4.32
N THR A 96 6.06 6.66 5.09
CA THR A 96 5.92 5.25 5.43
C THR A 96 4.56 4.71 5.01
N LEU A 97 4.57 3.68 4.17
CA LEU A 97 3.38 2.98 3.72
C LEU A 97 3.46 1.51 4.16
N ILE A 98 2.43 1.04 4.85
CA ILE A 98 2.30 -0.36 5.26
C ILE A 98 1.12 -0.95 4.50
N ILE A 99 1.34 -2.06 3.80
CA ILE A 99 0.31 -2.77 3.05
C ILE A 99 0.13 -4.14 3.66
N VAL A 100 -1.10 -4.45 4.07
CA VAL A 100 -1.45 -5.74 4.67
C VAL A 100 -2.39 -6.52 3.77
N VAL A 101 -2.02 -7.75 3.47
CA VAL A 101 -2.85 -8.73 2.76
C VAL A 101 -3.23 -9.87 3.73
N PRO A 102 -4.41 -9.84 4.36
CA PRO A 102 -4.81 -10.80 5.39
C PRO A 102 -4.75 -12.26 4.93
N LEU A 103 -4.36 -13.16 5.83
CA LEU A 103 -4.19 -14.60 5.56
C LEU A 103 -5.47 -15.36 5.14
N GLY A 104 -6.64 -14.73 5.29
CA GLY A 104 -7.94 -15.34 5.01
C GLY A 104 -8.48 -15.08 3.61
N THR A 105 -7.78 -14.30 2.78
CA THR A 105 -8.14 -14.13 1.37
C THR A 105 -7.71 -15.38 0.60
N PRO A 106 -8.57 -15.98 -0.25
CA PRO A 106 -8.16 -17.08 -1.12
C PRO A 106 -6.91 -16.70 -1.92
N ASP A 107 -6.05 -17.67 -2.22
CA ASP A 107 -4.85 -17.46 -3.05
C ASP A 107 -5.23 -16.88 -4.44
N ASP A 108 -6.49 -17.06 -4.83
CA ASP A 108 -7.20 -16.32 -5.85
C ASP A 108 -7.73 -15.00 -5.25
N ILE A 109 -6.89 -13.96 -5.13
CA ILE A 109 -7.44 -12.62 -5.40
C ILE A 109 -7.94 -12.74 -6.83
N GLY A 110 -9.24 -12.97 -6.98
CA GLY A 110 -9.89 -13.49 -8.18
C GLY A 110 -9.84 -12.51 -9.33
N ILE A 111 -8.65 -12.31 -9.86
CA ILE A 111 -8.42 -11.61 -11.10
C ILE A 111 -8.53 -12.67 -12.16
N SER A 112 -9.64 -12.65 -12.90
CA SER A 112 -9.79 -13.50 -14.07
C SER A 112 -8.58 -13.24 -14.99
N PRO A 113 -7.98 -14.25 -15.64
CA PRO A 113 -6.87 -14.05 -16.58
C PRO A 113 -7.21 -13.04 -17.69
N ASP A 114 -8.51 -12.85 -17.99
CA ASP A 114 -8.99 -11.84 -18.94
C ASP A 114 -9.12 -10.42 -18.34
N SER A 115 -9.13 -10.25 -17.00
CA SER A 115 -9.15 -8.96 -16.29
C SER A 115 -7.79 -8.57 -15.67
N GLU A 116 -6.79 -9.47 -15.71
CA GLU A 116 -5.45 -9.28 -15.11
C GLU A 116 -4.77 -7.98 -15.52
N ALA A 117 -4.73 -7.70 -16.82
CA ALA A 117 -4.09 -6.48 -17.30
C ALA A 117 -4.81 -5.21 -16.80
N GLN A 118 -6.15 -5.20 -16.74
CA GLN A 118 -6.91 -4.01 -16.34
C GLN A 118 -6.83 -3.76 -14.83
N GLU A 119 -6.86 -4.80 -14.01
CA GLU A 119 -6.77 -4.67 -12.55
C GLU A 119 -5.36 -4.31 -12.08
N GLU A 120 -4.32 -4.79 -12.76
CA GLU A 120 -2.94 -4.39 -12.50
C GLU A 120 -2.68 -2.92 -12.80
N HIS A 121 -3.24 -2.38 -13.90
CA HIS A 121 -3.13 -0.95 -14.22
C HIS A 121 -3.78 -0.07 -13.15
N LYS A 122 -4.98 -0.45 -12.70
CA LYS A 122 -5.70 0.24 -11.62
C LYS A 122 -4.91 0.27 -10.32
N PHE A 123 -4.24 -0.84 -10.00
CA PHE A 123 -3.39 -0.94 -8.82
C PHE A 123 -2.18 -0.01 -8.92
N ILE A 124 -1.49 0.00 -10.07
CA ILE A 124 -0.32 0.84 -10.37
C ILE A 124 -0.64 2.33 -10.22
N GLU A 125 -1.81 2.77 -10.72
CA GLU A 125 -2.24 4.17 -10.66
C GLU A 125 -2.41 4.66 -9.21
N GLY A 126 -2.90 3.81 -8.31
CA GLY A 126 -2.99 4.11 -6.88
C GLY A 126 -1.66 4.50 -6.23
N PHE A 127 -0.57 3.83 -6.63
CA PHE A 127 0.76 4.15 -6.10
C PHE A 127 1.32 5.47 -6.61
N GLN A 128 0.71 6.07 -7.64
CA GLN A 128 1.12 7.38 -8.12
C GLN A 128 0.89 8.49 -7.10
N HIS A 129 -0.03 8.27 -6.16
CA HIS A 129 -0.32 9.19 -5.07
C HIS A 129 0.78 9.20 -3.98
N PHE A 130 1.54 8.12 -3.83
CA PHE A 130 2.50 7.90 -2.73
C PHE A 130 3.96 8.18 -3.10
N ARG A 131 4.23 9.29 -3.80
CA ARG A 131 5.57 9.62 -4.32
C ARG A 131 6.64 9.86 -3.26
N ALA A 132 6.24 10.25 -2.06
CA ALA A 132 7.16 10.55 -0.97
C ALA A 132 7.60 9.33 -0.16
N VAL A 133 7.00 8.16 -0.41
CA VAL A 133 7.27 6.94 0.37
C VAL A 133 8.74 6.53 0.20
N SER A 134 9.45 6.52 1.32
CA SER A 134 10.82 6.04 1.46
C SER A 134 10.88 4.68 2.14
N ARG A 135 9.86 4.33 2.93
CA ARG A 135 9.74 3.02 3.59
C ARG A 135 8.42 2.35 3.23
N LEU A 136 8.51 1.18 2.60
CA LEU A 136 7.36 0.34 2.29
C LEU A 136 7.45 -0.93 3.14
N GLU A 137 6.35 -1.27 3.81
CA GLU A 137 6.21 -2.53 4.54
C GLU A 137 5.12 -3.36 3.88
N LEU A 138 5.43 -4.61 3.56
CA LEU A 138 4.50 -5.54 2.94
C LEU A 138 4.28 -6.73 3.88
N GLU A 139 3.06 -6.86 4.41
CA GLU A 139 2.65 -7.89 5.35
C GLU A 139 1.61 -8.83 4.68
N GLY A 140 1.70 -10.14 4.95
CA GLY A 140 0.63 -11.08 4.60
C GLY A 140 0.95 -12.02 3.44
N ARG A 141 -0.04 -12.43 2.64
CA ARG A 141 0.12 -13.32 1.46
C ARG A 141 0.23 -12.53 0.14
N THR A 142 0.43 -13.22 -0.98
CA THR A 142 0.40 -12.63 -2.36
C THR A 142 1.46 -11.55 -2.67
N LEU A 143 2.53 -11.52 -1.87
CA LEU A 143 3.68 -10.62 -2.04
C LEU A 143 4.34 -10.65 -3.44
N PRO A 144 4.50 -11.81 -4.11
CA PRO A 144 5.16 -11.84 -5.43
C PRO A 144 4.50 -10.92 -6.46
N ARG A 145 3.16 -10.87 -6.48
CA ARG A 145 2.40 -10.02 -7.39
C ARG A 145 2.61 -8.53 -7.09
N PHE A 146 2.60 -8.17 -5.82
CA PHE A 146 2.93 -6.81 -5.38
C PHE A 146 4.31 -6.38 -5.84
N LEU A 147 5.31 -7.23 -5.62
CA LEU A 147 6.68 -6.94 -6.02
C LEU A 147 6.81 -6.81 -7.55
N GLN A 148 6.08 -7.61 -8.33
CA GLN A 148 6.01 -7.46 -9.79
C GLN A 148 5.46 -6.09 -10.18
N ILE A 149 4.36 -5.65 -9.57
CA ILE A 149 3.76 -4.33 -9.84
C ILE A 149 4.76 -3.21 -9.51
N LEU A 150 5.43 -3.29 -8.36
CA LEU A 150 6.46 -2.33 -7.94
C LEU A 150 7.71 -2.34 -8.82
N SER A 151 7.90 -3.39 -9.62
CA SER A 151 9.01 -3.52 -10.58
C SER A 151 8.68 -2.93 -11.96
N THR A 152 7.60 -2.16 -12.10
CA THR A 152 7.26 -1.47 -13.34
C THR A 152 7.74 -0.01 -13.31
N ASP A 153 8.01 0.55 -14.49
CA ASP A 153 8.37 1.96 -14.69
C ASP A 153 7.22 2.92 -14.31
N HIS A 154 5.98 2.44 -14.36
CA HIS A 154 4.77 3.18 -14.04
C HIS A 154 4.53 3.41 -12.53
N THR A 155 5.18 2.66 -11.63
CA THR A 155 5.01 2.88 -10.18
C THR A 155 5.76 4.12 -9.70
N SER A 156 5.12 4.93 -8.85
CA SER A 156 5.72 6.22 -8.43
C SER A 156 6.50 6.18 -7.10
N LEU A 157 6.89 4.99 -6.63
CA LEU A 157 7.73 4.82 -5.43
C LEU A 157 9.22 5.14 -5.72
N ILE A 158 9.48 6.29 -6.34
CA ILE A 158 10.82 6.73 -6.78
C ILE A 158 11.73 7.01 -5.57
N LYS A 159 11.14 7.41 -4.44
CA LYS A 159 11.88 7.69 -3.20
C LYS A 159 12.09 6.47 -2.31
N LEU A 160 11.64 5.27 -2.71
CA LEU A 160 11.79 4.08 -1.88
C LEU A 160 13.26 3.81 -1.56
N GLU A 161 13.55 3.60 -0.27
CA GLU A 161 14.88 3.36 0.30
C GLU A 161 14.90 2.10 1.15
N HIS A 162 13.77 1.78 1.77
CA HIS A 162 13.63 0.66 2.70
C HIS A 162 12.40 -0.16 2.35
N LEU A 163 12.58 -1.47 2.17
CA LEU A 163 11.50 -2.44 1.99
C LEU A 163 11.53 -3.44 3.13
N VAL A 164 10.47 -3.47 3.92
CA VAL A 164 10.25 -4.45 4.99
C VAL A 164 9.26 -5.49 4.49
N ILE A 165 9.60 -6.77 4.67
CA ILE A 165 8.78 -7.89 4.22
C ILE A 165 8.45 -8.74 5.42
N SER A 166 7.15 -8.89 5.66
CA SER A 166 6.60 -9.80 6.66
C SER A 166 5.68 -10.83 6.01
N ASN A 167 6.27 -11.85 5.40
CA ASN A 167 5.57 -12.90 4.67
C ASN A 167 6.28 -14.24 4.87
N ARG A 168 5.54 -15.28 5.28
CA ARG A 168 6.10 -16.61 5.55
C ARG A 168 6.49 -17.38 4.30
N ASP A 169 5.81 -17.08 3.20
CA ASP A 169 5.80 -17.81 1.94
C ASP A 169 6.68 -17.13 0.86
N VAL A 170 7.38 -16.04 1.18
CA VAL A 170 8.21 -15.33 0.21
C VAL A 170 9.45 -16.16 -0.15
N GLU A 171 9.70 -16.27 -1.45
CA GLU A 171 10.85 -16.99 -1.99
C GLU A 171 12.00 -16.04 -2.35
N GLU A 172 13.23 -16.50 -2.16
CA GLU A 172 14.45 -15.75 -2.53
C GLU A 172 14.46 -15.33 -4.01
N GLY A 173 13.98 -16.21 -4.90
CA GLY A 173 13.96 -15.96 -6.35
C GLY A 173 13.08 -14.76 -6.72
N VAL A 174 11.91 -14.63 -6.08
CA VAL A 174 10.99 -13.50 -6.27
C VAL A 174 11.67 -12.19 -5.87
N LEU A 175 12.32 -12.18 -4.72
CA LEU A 175 13.01 -10.99 -4.20
C LEU A 175 14.22 -10.62 -5.04
N THR A 176 15.00 -11.59 -5.48
CA THR A 176 16.14 -11.38 -6.37
C THR A 176 15.71 -10.77 -7.70
N CYS A 177 14.60 -11.26 -8.26
CA CYS A 177 14.01 -10.73 -9.49
C CYS A 177 13.54 -9.28 -9.31
N PHE A 178 12.82 -9.00 -8.22
CA PHE A 178 12.39 -7.65 -7.84
C PHE A 178 13.57 -6.69 -7.72
N LEU A 179 14.59 -7.02 -6.93
CA LEU A 179 15.76 -6.17 -6.72
C LEU A 179 16.49 -5.84 -8.03
N SER A 180 16.67 -6.85 -8.89
CA SER A 180 17.35 -6.68 -10.18
C SER A 180 16.54 -5.76 -11.10
N THR A 181 15.22 -5.96 -11.16
CA THR A 181 14.33 -5.17 -12.02
C THR A 181 14.19 -3.73 -11.50
N TYR A 182 14.03 -3.56 -10.18
CA TYR A 182 13.95 -2.26 -9.54
C TYR A 182 15.24 -1.46 -9.79
N TYR A 183 16.42 -2.07 -9.62
CA TYR A 183 17.69 -1.42 -9.93
C TYR A 183 17.81 -1.06 -11.41
N ALA A 184 17.45 -1.97 -12.33
CA ALA A 184 17.52 -1.71 -13.76
C ALA A 184 16.69 -0.47 -14.18
N ILE A 185 15.51 -0.30 -13.58
CA ILE A 185 14.58 0.80 -13.90
C ILE A 185 14.95 2.08 -13.15
N ARG A 186 15.29 2.00 -11.87
CA ARG A 186 15.46 3.17 -10.98
C ARG A 186 16.90 3.59 -10.76
N GLN A 187 17.86 2.75 -11.15
CA GLN A 187 19.29 2.93 -10.90
C GLN A 187 19.58 3.22 -9.41
N LYS A 188 18.80 2.56 -8.53
CA LYS A 188 18.79 2.79 -7.09
C LYS A 188 18.77 1.47 -6.35
N THR A 189 19.62 1.37 -5.34
CA THR A 189 19.61 0.28 -4.37
C THR A 189 18.66 0.58 -3.21
N ILE A 190 18.11 -0.47 -2.61
CA ILE A 190 17.22 -0.36 -1.45
C ILE A 190 17.74 -1.23 -0.31
N SER A 191 17.42 -0.87 0.92
CA SER A 191 17.66 -1.71 2.08
C SER A 191 16.48 -2.66 2.29
N LEU A 192 16.79 -3.90 2.70
CA LEU A 192 15.78 -4.92 3.00
C LEU A 192 15.71 -5.18 4.49
N SER A 193 14.54 -5.56 4.98
CA SER A 193 14.36 -6.14 6.32
C SER A 193 13.32 -7.24 6.24
N PHE A 194 13.57 -8.34 6.92
CA PHE A 194 12.73 -9.54 6.89
C PHE A 194 12.19 -9.80 8.28
N GLU A 195 10.88 -9.96 8.38
CA GLU A 195 10.18 -10.27 9.62
C GLU A 195 9.32 -11.50 9.38
N HIS A 196 9.36 -12.49 10.28
CA HIS A 196 8.53 -13.70 10.16
C HIS A 196 8.67 -14.47 8.82
N CYS A 197 9.76 -14.30 8.07
CA CYS A 197 10.02 -14.99 6.80
C CYS A 197 10.66 -16.37 7.03
N THR A 198 9.85 -17.39 7.30
CA THR A 198 10.35 -18.73 7.65
C THR A 198 10.97 -19.51 6.49
N ASN A 199 10.68 -19.13 5.24
CA ASN A 199 11.23 -19.77 4.05
C ASN A 199 12.59 -19.22 3.61
N LEU A 200 13.08 -18.15 4.25
CA LEU A 200 14.40 -17.59 3.99
C LEU A 200 15.35 -18.03 5.10
N ASP A 201 16.36 -18.82 4.75
CA ASP A 201 17.46 -19.13 5.65
C ASP A 201 18.46 -17.96 5.74
N GLU A 202 19.40 -18.03 6.70
CA GLU A 202 20.39 -16.98 6.92
C GLU A 202 21.26 -16.73 5.68
N GLU A 203 21.59 -17.77 4.92
CA GLU A 203 22.40 -17.65 3.70
C GLU A 203 21.63 -16.92 2.58
N ALA A 204 20.34 -17.23 2.40
CA ALA A 204 19.45 -16.54 1.46
C ALA A 204 19.29 -15.07 1.83
N VAL A 205 19.09 -14.77 3.12
CA VAL A 205 19.02 -13.39 3.62
C VAL A 205 20.33 -12.64 3.32
N GLN A 206 21.48 -13.26 3.56
CA GLN A 206 22.77 -12.65 3.26
C GLN A 206 22.94 -12.36 1.76
N ARG A 207 22.62 -13.33 0.88
CA ARG A 207 22.68 -13.13 -0.58
C ARG A 207 21.77 -11.99 -1.04
N LEU A 208 20.57 -11.88 -0.47
CA LEU A 208 19.64 -10.79 -0.77
C LEU A 208 20.19 -9.43 -0.33
N HIS A 209 20.83 -9.33 0.83
CA HIS A 209 21.49 -8.10 1.26
C HIS A 209 22.68 -7.72 0.39
N GLU A 210 23.50 -8.69 -0.02
CA GLU A 210 24.59 -8.45 -0.96
C GLU A 210 24.06 -7.96 -2.31
N LYS A 211 22.99 -8.58 -2.82
CA LYS A 211 22.33 -8.16 -4.05
C LYS A 211 21.75 -6.75 -3.95
N ALA A 212 21.10 -6.44 -2.83
CA ALA A 212 20.47 -5.14 -2.60
C ALA A 212 21.50 -4.00 -2.43
N SER A 213 22.72 -4.31 -1.97
CA SER A 213 23.79 -3.33 -1.75
C SER A 213 24.75 -3.19 -2.93
N ARG A 214 24.80 -4.14 -3.85
CA ARG A 214 25.63 -4.06 -5.06
C ARG A 214 25.03 -3.08 -6.06
N SER A 215 25.65 -1.93 -6.16
CA SER A 215 25.64 -1.13 -7.39
C SER A 215 26.45 -1.95 -8.41
N ASP A 216 25.79 -2.57 -9.39
CA ASP A 216 26.52 -3.22 -10.48
C ASP A 216 27.33 -2.13 -11.20
N ASN A 217 28.67 -2.21 -11.05
CA ASN A 217 29.68 -1.48 -11.83
C ASN A 217 29.70 -2.01 -13.26
#